data_AF-A0A9P6TU87-F1
#
_entry.id   AF-A0A9P6TU87-F1
#
_cell.length_a   1.000
_cell.length_b   1.000
_cell.length_c   1.000
_cell.angle_alpha   90.00
_cell.angle_beta   90.00
_cell.angle_gamma   90.00
#
_symmetry.space_group_name_H-M   'P 1'
#
loop_
_entity.id
_entity.type
_entity.pdbx_description
1 polymer ?
#
loop_
_entity_poly.entity_id
_entity_poly.type
_entity_poly.pdbx_seq_one_letter_code
_entity_poly.pdbx_strand_id
1 'polypeptide(L)'
;MITTNLLFACLGIAFIAFGLIGNQDGFAGATLFPGNTFKLVAILGAVICVAAIFGMVGAFTKRPFVTYIYLIIVVIALVFQVVIGVKIYQKAANPPQYVAPLWNTASASYRTHLQDQFSCCGFNNPMDNPAITDTCNPQNGVSSLRPCYYPLTNFVHSTFGKVYLVLFAALAVELLAISNGITQLCTRSIYGDSDDEDERRRRRKSGIRLDDMSPDTPTTAGSTNNFGDHKLYAGDGHSMYSKNNNSQYDNYEGYRQNNAQGYGDNYNPGKYY
;
A
#
# COMPACT_ATOMS: atom_id res chain seq x y z
N MET A 1 7.23 12.65 2.12
CA MET A 1 7.13 11.57 1.11
C MET A 1 8.49 10.92 0.82
N ILE A 2 9.53 11.67 0.43
CA ILE A 2 10.87 11.08 0.21
C ILE A 2 11.39 10.40 1.47
N THR A 3 11.31 11.08 2.62
CA THR A 3 11.70 10.54 3.93
C THR A 3 10.91 9.29 4.31
N THR A 4 9.58 9.30 4.13
CA THR A 4 8.73 8.14 4.45
C THR A 4 8.98 6.96 3.51
N ASN A 5 9.21 7.20 2.22
CA ASN A 5 9.56 6.14 1.26
C ASN A 5 10.96 5.57 1.52
N LEU A 6 11.91 6.40 2.00
CA LEU A 6 13.23 5.94 2.39
C LEU A 6 13.16 5.07 3.66
N LEU A 7 12.41 5.49 4.68
CA LEU A 7 12.15 4.67 5.86
C LEU A 7 11.46 3.34 5.49
N PHE A 8 10.51 3.40 4.56
CA PHE A 8 9.81 2.23 4.06
C PHE A 8 10.74 1.27 3.30
N ALA A 9 11.65 1.79 2.47
CA ALA A 9 12.68 1.00 1.81
C ALA A 9 13.63 0.33 2.82
N CYS A 10 14.11 1.07 3.84
CA CYS A 10 14.96 0.50 4.89
C CYS A 10 14.24 -0.62 5.65
N LEU A 11 12.96 -0.44 5.94
CA LEU A 11 12.12 -1.44 6.61
C LEU A 11 11.95 -2.70 5.74
N GLY A 12 11.69 -2.54 4.44
CA GLY A 12 11.63 -3.64 3.48
C GLY A 12 12.94 -4.44 3.45
N ILE A 13 14.09 -3.77 3.37
CA ILE A 13 15.42 -4.42 3.40
C ILE A 13 15.62 -5.16 4.73
N ALA A 14 15.24 -4.56 5.86
CA ALA A 14 15.35 -5.21 7.17
C ALA A 14 14.50 -6.50 7.25
N PHE A 15 13.29 -6.50 6.68
CA PHE A 15 12.45 -7.69 6.62
C PHE A 15 13.01 -8.77 5.68
N ILE A 16 13.58 -8.38 4.54
CA ILE A 16 14.30 -9.31 3.67
C ILE A 16 15.46 -9.94 4.42
N ALA A 17 16.32 -9.14 5.06
CA ALA A 17 17.47 -9.64 5.80
C ALA A 17 17.05 -10.58 6.94
N PHE A 18 16.06 -10.18 7.74
CA PHE A 18 15.52 -11.01 8.82
C PHE A 18 14.93 -12.33 8.30
N GLY A 19 14.15 -12.28 7.21
CA GLY A 19 13.56 -13.47 6.61
C GLY A 19 14.61 -14.42 6.00
N LEU A 20 15.65 -13.89 5.35
CA LEU A 20 16.72 -14.72 4.78
C LEU A 20 17.60 -15.36 5.86
N ILE A 21 18.02 -14.58 6.86
CA ILE A 21 18.84 -15.08 7.98
C ILE A 21 18.06 -16.13 8.78
N GLY A 22 16.78 -15.87 9.08
CA GLY A 22 15.93 -16.82 9.80
C GLY A 22 15.67 -18.11 9.01
N ASN A 23 15.55 -18.04 7.68
CA ASN A 23 15.34 -19.23 6.85
C ASN A 23 16.59 -20.13 6.75
N GLN A 24 17.78 -19.62 7.09
CA GLN A 24 19.03 -20.39 7.14
C GLN A 24 19.41 -20.80 8.56
N ASP A 25 18.48 -20.75 9.52
CA ASP A 25 18.73 -21.01 10.94
C ASP A 25 19.87 -20.16 11.52
N GLY A 26 20.03 -18.93 11.00
CA GLY A 26 21.16 -18.05 11.32
C GLY A 26 21.19 -17.50 12.75
N PHE A 27 20.20 -17.84 13.58
CA PHE A 27 20.19 -17.51 15.00
C PHE A 27 19.50 -18.60 15.82
N ALA A 28 19.87 -18.67 17.10
CA ALA A 28 19.32 -19.64 18.03
C ALA A 28 17.80 -19.52 18.11
N GLY A 29 17.09 -20.61 17.77
CA GLY A 29 15.66 -20.76 17.92
C GLY A 29 14.88 -20.28 16.70
N ALA A 30 15.54 -20.03 15.57
CA ALA A 30 14.90 -19.80 14.29
C ALA A 30 13.94 -20.97 13.93
N THR A 31 14.36 -22.21 14.17
CA THR A 31 13.56 -23.42 13.95
C THR A 31 12.24 -23.48 14.74
N LEU A 32 12.08 -22.68 15.81
CA LEU A 32 10.82 -22.60 16.57
C LEU A 32 9.74 -21.76 15.87
N PHE A 33 10.11 -20.92 14.90
CA PHE A 33 9.12 -20.15 14.16
C PHE A 33 8.24 -21.07 13.31
N PRO A 34 6.93 -20.77 13.15
CA PRO A 34 6.05 -21.58 12.32
C PRO A 34 6.60 -21.71 10.89
N GLY A 35 6.45 -22.90 10.30
CA GLY A 35 6.88 -23.16 8.93
C GLY A 35 6.37 -22.09 7.96
N ASN A 36 7.27 -21.63 7.08
CA ASN A 36 7.07 -20.54 6.11
C ASN A 36 7.05 -19.10 6.66
N THR A 37 7.10 -18.87 7.98
CA THR A 37 7.06 -17.49 8.52
C THR A 37 8.19 -16.63 7.95
N PHE A 38 9.43 -17.12 7.96
CA PHE A 38 10.57 -16.38 7.42
C PHE A 38 10.48 -16.14 5.92
N LYS A 39 9.96 -17.11 5.16
CA LYS A 39 9.72 -16.95 3.71
C LYS A 39 8.69 -15.86 3.45
N LEU A 40 7.59 -15.86 4.20
CA LEU A 40 6.54 -14.84 4.08
C LEU A 40 7.06 -13.45 4.48
N VAL A 41 7.87 -13.34 5.53
CA VAL A 41 8.49 -12.06 5.94
C VAL A 41 9.48 -11.56 4.89
N ALA A 42 10.28 -12.44 4.28
CA ALA A 42 11.17 -12.05 3.19
C ALA A 42 10.39 -11.56 1.95
N ILE A 43 9.33 -12.27 1.56
CA ILE A 43 8.45 -11.87 0.46
C ILE A 43 7.78 -10.53 0.76
N LEU A 44 7.25 -10.34 1.98
CA LEU A 44 6.68 -9.07 2.43
C LEU A 44 7.69 -7.93 2.31
N GLY A 45 8.93 -8.14 2.78
CA GLY A 45 10.00 -7.16 2.64
C GLY A 45 10.30 -6.80 1.19
N ALA A 46 10.30 -7.78 0.27
CA ALA A 46 10.46 -7.54 -1.16
C ALA A 46 9.31 -6.69 -1.74
N VAL A 47 8.06 -6.99 -1.37
CA VAL A 47 6.88 -6.21 -1.77
C VAL A 47 6.98 -4.77 -1.26
N ILE A 48 7.41 -4.57 -0.01
CA ILE A 48 7.63 -3.25 0.59
C ILE A 48 8.72 -2.47 -0.16
N CYS A 49 9.83 -3.12 -0.55
CA CYS A 49 10.87 -2.49 -1.36
C CYS A 49 10.34 -2.03 -2.73
N VAL A 50 9.56 -2.87 -3.41
CA VAL A 50 8.91 -2.53 -4.68
C VAL A 50 7.96 -1.33 -4.49
N ALA A 51 7.14 -1.35 -3.44
CA ALA A 51 6.26 -0.24 -3.09
C ALA A 51 7.05 1.04 -2.82
N ALA A 52 8.20 0.98 -2.15
CA ALA A 52 9.05 2.15 -1.92
C ALA A 52 9.59 2.74 -3.23
N ILE A 53 9.96 1.90 -4.21
CA ILE A 53 10.36 2.36 -5.55
C ILE A 53 9.20 3.07 -6.25
N PHE A 54 8.01 2.48 -6.27
CA PHE A 54 6.82 3.13 -6.84
C PHE A 54 6.45 4.41 -6.10
N GLY A 55 6.62 4.46 -4.78
CA GLY A 55 6.42 5.66 -3.97
C GLY A 55 7.41 6.77 -4.33
N MET A 56 8.68 6.44 -4.57
CA MET A 56 9.68 7.39 -5.05
C MET A 56 9.39 7.87 -6.47
N VAL A 57 9.11 6.95 -7.40
CA VAL A 57 8.75 7.30 -8.79
C VAL A 57 7.48 8.13 -8.84
N GLY A 58 6.47 7.80 -8.03
CA GLY A 58 5.21 8.53 -7.91
C GLY A 58 5.39 9.94 -7.32
N ALA A 59 6.43 10.17 -6.52
CA ALA A 59 6.79 11.50 -6.04
C ALA A 59 7.25 12.43 -7.18
N PHE A 60 8.04 11.90 -8.12
CA PHE A 60 8.60 12.67 -9.24
C PHE A 60 7.71 12.69 -10.49
N THR A 61 6.88 11.66 -10.67
CA THR A 61 6.05 11.51 -11.88
C THR A 61 4.70 12.20 -11.68
N LYS A 62 4.29 13.04 -12.65
CA LYS A 62 2.99 13.72 -12.62
C LYS A 62 1.78 12.78 -12.81
N ARG A 63 1.99 11.57 -13.31
CA ARG A 63 0.93 10.61 -13.65
C ARG A 63 0.26 10.03 -12.39
N PRO A 64 -1.06 10.25 -12.19
CA PRO A 64 -1.77 9.78 -11.00
C PRO A 64 -1.85 8.25 -10.92
N PHE A 65 -1.80 7.57 -12.07
CA PHE A 65 -1.79 6.11 -12.18
C PHE A 65 -0.70 5.43 -11.34
N VAL A 66 0.51 6.01 -11.28
CA VAL A 66 1.63 5.45 -10.51
C VAL A 66 1.33 5.49 -9.00
N THR A 67 0.72 6.57 -8.51
CA THR A 67 0.35 6.71 -7.10
C THR A 67 -0.80 5.76 -6.72
N TYR A 68 -1.73 5.46 -7.63
CA TYR A 68 -2.76 4.45 -7.40
C TYR A 68 -2.17 3.04 -7.26
N ILE A 69 -1.27 2.64 -8.16
CA ILE A 69 -0.57 1.34 -8.05
C ILE A 69 0.17 1.25 -6.73
N TYR A 70 0.92 2.29 -6.36
CA TYR A 70 1.62 2.37 -5.08
C TYR A 70 0.67 2.09 -3.89
N LEU A 71 -0.47 2.79 -3.81
CA LEU A 71 -1.42 2.60 -2.71
C LEU A 71 -1.99 1.18 -2.67
N ILE A 72 -2.31 0.59 -3.83
CA ILE A 72 -2.81 -0.78 -3.91
C ILE A 72 -1.77 -1.76 -3.35
N ILE A 73 -0.50 -1.62 -3.74
CA ILE A 73 0.57 -2.50 -3.25
C ILE A 73 0.75 -2.36 -1.74
N VAL A 74 0.73 -1.12 -1.21
CA VAL A 74 0.88 -0.89 0.24
C VAL A 74 -0.30 -1.46 1.03
N VAL A 75 -1.53 -1.35 0.53
CA VAL A 75 -2.71 -1.96 1.18
C VAL A 75 -2.60 -3.49 1.20
N ILE A 76 -2.17 -4.10 0.10
CA ILE A 76 -1.95 -5.55 0.04
C ILE A 76 -0.85 -5.95 1.05
N ALA A 77 0.26 -5.22 1.09
CA ALA A 77 1.34 -5.46 2.06
C ALA A 77 0.84 -5.38 3.51
N LEU A 78 0.03 -4.36 3.82
CA LEU A 78 -0.56 -4.17 5.14
C LEU A 78 -1.42 -5.37 5.55
N VAL A 79 -2.28 -5.87 4.67
CA VAL A 79 -3.09 -7.07 4.94
C VAL A 79 -2.20 -8.28 5.23
N PHE A 80 -1.17 -8.52 4.41
CA PHE A 80 -0.22 -9.61 4.65
C PHE A 80 0.52 -9.45 5.98
N GLN A 81 0.96 -8.24 6.30
CA GLN A 81 1.68 -7.95 7.54
C GLN A 81 0.82 -8.19 8.78
N VAL A 82 -0.46 -7.78 8.75
CA VAL A 82 -1.41 -8.07 9.84
C VAL A 82 -1.60 -9.57 10.01
N VAL A 83 -1.78 -10.33 8.93
CA VAL A 83 -1.94 -11.79 9.00
C VAL A 83 -0.72 -12.45 9.64
N ILE A 84 0.50 -12.09 9.22
CA ILE A 84 1.74 -12.63 9.79
C ILE A 84 1.87 -12.23 11.26
N GLY A 85 1.65 -10.95 11.58
CA GLY A 85 1.73 -10.41 12.93
C GLY A 85 0.78 -11.11 13.91
N VAL A 86 -0.48 -11.33 13.50
CA VAL A 86 -1.48 -12.04 14.31
C VAL A 86 -1.09 -13.50 14.53
N LYS A 87 -0.56 -14.19 13.50
CA LYS A 87 -0.10 -15.58 13.64
C LYS A 87 1.04 -15.69 14.67
N ILE A 88 2.02 -14.79 14.62
CA ILE A 88 3.14 -14.77 15.58
C ILE A 88 2.63 -14.41 16.98
N TYR A 89 1.77 -13.39 17.09
CA TYR A 89 1.16 -12.96 18.35
C TYR A 89 0.41 -14.10 19.04
N GLN A 90 -0.43 -14.86 18.32
CA GLN A 90 -1.17 -15.98 18.90
C GLN A 90 -0.24 -17.03 19.54
N LYS A 91 0.93 -17.28 18.94
CA LYS A 91 1.93 -18.22 19.50
C LYS A 91 2.67 -17.61 20.68
N ALA A 92 2.98 -16.31 20.63
CA ALA A 92 3.62 -15.57 21.71
C ALA A 92 2.73 -15.43 22.95
N ALA A 93 1.40 -15.30 22.76
CA ALA A 93 0.43 -15.11 23.83
C ALA A 93 0.22 -16.38 24.67
N ASN A 94 0.32 -17.56 24.06
CA ASN A 94 0.20 -18.84 24.75
C ASN A 94 1.36 -19.78 24.40
N PRO A 95 2.60 -19.49 24.85
CA PRO A 95 3.78 -20.29 24.52
C PRO A 95 3.64 -21.78 24.88
N PRO A 96 3.12 -22.17 26.07
CA PRO A 96 2.98 -23.59 26.42
C PRO A 96 2.10 -24.36 25.44
N GLN A 97 0.99 -23.76 25.00
CA GLN A 97 0.07 -24.37 24.03
C GLN A 97 0.68 -24.49 22.63
N TYR A 98 1.71 -23.70 22.31
CA TYR A 98 2.42 -23.80 21.05
C TYR A 98 3.56 -24.83 21.11
N VAL A 99 4.39 -24.76 22.15
CA VAL A 99 5.63 -25.54 22.24
C VAL A 99 5.36 -27.01 22.58
N ALA A 100 4.38 -27.31 23.43
CA ALA A 100 4.06 -28.69 23.81
C ALA A 100 3.66 -29.59 22.62
N PRO A 101 2.68 -29.23 21.76
CA PRO A 101 2.36 -30.05 20.60
C PRO A 101 3.48 -30.07 19.56
N LEU A 102 4.21 -28.96 19.41
CA LEU A 102 5.39 -28.90 18.53
C LEU A 102 6.44 -29.92 18.97
N TRP A 103 6.75 -30.00 20.26
CA TRP A 103 7.68 -30.99 20.80
C TRP A 103 7.20 -32.42 20.55
N ASN A 104 5.95 -32.72 20.87
CA ASN A 104 5.40 -34.08 20.75
C ASN A 104 5.33 -34.58 19.31
N THR A 105 5.11 -33.69 18.34
CA THR A 105 5.06 -34.02 16.91
C THR A 105 6.43 -33.92 16.21
N ALA A 106 7.42 -33.29 16.84
CA ALA A 106 8.74 -33.11 16.26
C ALA A 106 9.50 -34.43 16.07
N SER A 107 10.30 -34.49 15.01
CA SER A 107 11.24 -35.59 14.78
C SER A 107 12.34 -35.63 15.84
N ALA A 108 12.98 -36.78 16.02
CA ALA A 108 14.12 -36.92 16.90
C ALA A 108 15.25 -35.93 16.55
N SER A 109 15.52 -35.72 15.25
CA SER A 109 16.52 -34.76 14.78
C SER A 109 16.19 -33.30 15.17
N TYR A 110 14.92 -32.91 15.07
CA TYR A 110 14.48 -31.57 15.46
C TYR A 110 14.60 -31.37 16.98
N ARG A 111 14.22 -32.39 17.76
CA ARG A 111 14.39 -32.37 19.22
C ARG A 111 15.86 -32.31 19.61
N THR A 112 16.73 -33.12 18.99
CA THR A 112 18.19 -33.05 19.20
C THR A 112 18.71 -31.63 18.98
N HIS A 113 18.34 -31.02 17.85
CA HIS A 113 18.75 -29.65 17.55
C HIS A 113 18.31 -28.66 18.63
N LEU A 114 17.05 -28.72 19.09
CA LEU A 114 16.58 -27.86 20.18
C LEU A 114 17.27 -28.16 21.52
N GLN A 115 17.49 -29.42 21.86
CA GLN A 115 18.17 -29.83 23.09
C GLN A 115 19.59 -29.29 23.13
N ASP A 116 20.34 -29.42 22.03
CA ASP A 116 21.71 -28.93 21.92
C ASP A 116 21.75 -27.40 22.01
N GLN A 117 20.85 -26.74 21.26
CA GLN A 117 20.83 -25.29 21.17
C GLN A 117 20.37 -24.58 22.45
N PHE A 118 19.47 -25.19 23.24
CA PHE A 118 19.00 -24.65 24.51
C PHE A 118 19.64 -25.31 25.74
N SER A 119 20.56 -26.25 25.52
CA SER A 119 21.22 -27.07 26.55
C SER A 119 20.21 -27.61 27.56
N CYS A 120 19.26 -28.40 27.07
CA CYS A 120 18.18 -28.99 27.84
C CYS A 120 17.91 -30.44 27.41
N CYS A 121 17.17 -31.20 28.22
CA CYS A 121 16.87 -32.61 27.96
C CYS A 121 15.41 -32.92 28.31
N GLY A 122 14.68 -33.56 27.39
CA GLY A 122 13.25 -33.83 27.53
C GLY A 122 12.39 -32.56 27.64
N PHE A 123 11.06 -32.70 27.57
CA PHE A 123 10.17 -31.54 27.58
C PHE A 123 9.86 -31.02 28.98
N ASN A 124 8.95 -31.67 29.73
CA ASN A 124 8.61 -31.26 31.09
C ASN A 124 9.56 -31.84 32.15
N ASN A 125 10.13 -32.99 31.85
CA ASN A 125 11.16 -33.66 32.65
C ASN A 125 12.14 -34.34 31.70
N PRO A 126 13.34 -34.75 32.15
CA PRO A 126 14.34 -35.35 31.26
C PRO A 126 13.90 -36.65 30.59
N MET A 127 12.91 -37.37 31.14
CA MET A 127 12.35 -38.59 30.56
C MET A 127 11.23 -38.32 29.54
N ASP A 128 10.74 -37.09 29.43
CA ASP A 128 9.57 -36.74 28.61
C ASP A 128 9.95 -36.53 27.14
N ASN A 129 9.83 -37.62 26.37
CA ASN A 129 10.10 -37.68 24.93
C ASN A 129 11.44 -37.03 24.50
N PRO A 130 12.56 -37.30 25.19
CA PRO A 130 13.86 -36.75 24.81
C PRO A 130 14.32 -37.35 23.48
N ALA A 131 15.12 -36.59 22.75
CA ALA A 131 15.99 -37.18 21.74
C ALA A 131 17.25 -37.69 22.42
N ILE A 132 17.58 -38.97 22.21
CA ILE A 132 18.75 -39.59 22.82
C ILE A 132 20.01 -39.06 22.14
N THR A 133 20.86 -38.42 22.92
CA THR A 133 22.18 -37.91 22.52
C THR A 133 23.22 -38.26 23.59
N ASP A 134 24.50 -38.01 23.31
CA ASP A 134 25.57 -38.22 24.30
C ASP A 134 25.39 -37.36 25.56
N THR A 135 24.75 -36.19 25.40
CA THR A 135 24.47 -35.23 26.49
C THR A 135 23.10 -35.44 27.13
N CYS A 136 22.12 -35.97 26.41
CA CYS A 136 20.77 -36.23 26.90
C CYS A 136 20.43 -37.72 26.72
N ASN A 137 20.88 -38.53 27.69
CA ASN A 137 20.53 -39.95 27.76
C ASN A 137 20.00 -40.30 29.15
N PRO A 138 18.67 -40.26 29.34
CA PRO A 138 18.05 -40.57 30.63
C PRO A 138 18.15 -42.05 31.01
N GLN A 139 18.24 -42.95 30.02
CA GLN A 139 18.32 -44.39 30.26
C GLN A 139 19.66 -44.80 30.88
N ASN A 140 20.72 -44.05 30.60
CA ASN A 140 22.06 -44.29 31.15
C ASN A 140 22.36 -43.43 32.40
N GLY A 141 21.36 -42.72 32.95
CA GLY A 141 21.53 -41.82 34.10
C GLY A 141 22.27 -40.52 33.78
N VAL A 142 22.49 -40.18 32.50
CA VAL A 142 23.28 -39.03 32.03
C VAL A 142 22.40 -37.78 31.81
N SER A 143 21.33 -37.62 32.58
CA SER A 143 20.42 -36.46 32.45
C SER A 143 20.64 -35.45 33.55
N SER A 144 21.81 -34.80 33.56
CA SER A 144 22.06 -33.65 34.44
C SER A 144 21.46 -32.35 33.90
N LEU A 145 20.93 -32.36 32.67
CA LEU A 145 20.35 -31.18 32.05
C LEU A 145 18.91 -30.94 32.51
N ARG A 146 18.56 -29.65 32.60
CA ARG A 146 17.22 -29.19 32.91
C ARG A 146 16.21 -29.51 31.79
N PRO A 147 14.90 -29.57 32.10
CA PRO A 147 13.86 -29.75 31.09
C PRO A 147 13.79 -28.59 30.09
N CYS A 148 13.42 -28.87 28.84
CA CYS A 148 13.32 -27.88 27.76
C CYS A 148 12.07 -26.98 27.85
N TYR A 149 11.07 -27.33 28.65
CA TYR A 149 9.83 -26.55 28.80
C TYR A 149 10.07 -25.06 29.06
N TYR A 150 10.83 -24.74 30.12
CA TYR A 150 11.11 -23.36 30.51
C TYR A 150 11.92 -22.56 29.47
N PRO A 151 13.10 -23.03 28.99
CA PRO A 151 13.86 -22.25 28.02
C PRO A 151 13.12 -22.04 26.69
N LEU A 152 12.37 -23.03 26.19
CA LEU A 152 11.62 -22.91 24.95
C LEU A 152 10.44 -21.94 25.10
N THR A 153 9.63 -22.06 26.15
CA THR A 153 8.50 -21.16 26.39
C THR A 153 8.94 -19.73 26.63
N ASN A 154 10.03 -19.53 27.39
CA ASN A 154 10.60 -18.20 27.61
C ASN A 154 11.16 -17.60 26.31
N PHE A 155 11.80 -18.41 25.46
CA PHE A 155 12.26 -17.96 24.15
C PHE A 155 11.10 -17.53 23.26
N VAL A 156 10.04 -18.34 23.16
CA VAL A 156 8.85 -17.99 22.37
C VAL A 156 8.22 -16.72 22.91
N HIS A 157 8.00 -16.61 24.23
CA HIS A 157 7.41 -15.41 24.84
C HIS A 157 8.25 -14.14 24.56
N SER A 158 9.56 -14.20 24.81
CA SER A 158 10.45 -13.04 24.68
C SER A 158 10.73 -12.67 23.23
N THR A 159 11.17 -13.65 22.42
CA THR A 159 11.59 -13.41 21.05
C THR A 159 10.40 -13.13 20.13
N PHE A 160 9.32 -13.93 20.21
CA PHE A 160 8.16 -13.66 19.37
C PHE A 160 7.47 -12.39 19.84
N GLY A 161 7.52 -12.11 21.15
CA GLY A 161 7.20 -10.82 21.76
C GLY A 161 7.76 -9.63 21.00
N LYS A 162 9.10 -9.60 20.89
CA LYS A 162 9.82 -8.54 20.18
C LYS A 162 9.46 -8.50 18.69
N VAL A 163 9.39 -9.65 18.02
CA VAL A 163 9.10 -9.72 16.58
C VAL A 163 7.72 -9.16 16.27
N TYR A 164 6.66 -9.57 16.99
CA TYR A 164 5.34 -9.03 16.69
C TYR A 164 5.27 -7.54 17.00
N LEU A 165 5.91 -7.04 18.06
CA LEU A 165 5.96 -5.60 18.35
C LEU A 165 6.59 -4.80 17.20
N VAL A 166 7.69 -5.30 16.62
CA VAL A 166 8.31 -4.68 15.45
C VAL A 166 7.38 -4.70 14.24
N LEU A 167 6.67 -5.81 13.99
CA LEU A 167 5.68 -5.91 12.91
C LEU A 167 4.50 -4.94 13.10
N PHE A 168 3.99 -4.77 14.33
CA PHE A 168 2.93 -3.79 14.59
C PHE A 168 3.43 -2.35 14.50
N ALA A 169 4.66 -2.07 14.93
CA ALA A 169 5.28 -0.75 14.75
C ALA A 169 5.45 -0.42 13.25
N ALA A 170 5.80 -1.41 12.44
CA ALA A 170 5.87 -1.27 10.99
C ALA A 170 4.51 -0.93 10.36
N LEU A 171 3.38 -1.37 10.93
CA LEU A 171 2.04 -1.01 10.44
C LEU A 171 1.79 0.50 10.57
N ALA A 172 2.31 1.14 11.63
CA ALA A 172 2.19 2.59 11.78
C ALA A 172 2.93 3.33 10.66
N VAL A 173 4.09 2.82 10.24
CA VAL A 173 4.84 3.37 9.09
C VAL A 173 4.08 3.19 7.79
N GLU A 174 3.42 2.05 7.58
CA GLU A 174 2.55 1.80 6.42
C GLU A 174 1.34 2.74 6.38
N LEU A 175 0.69 2.98 7.51
CA LEU A 175 -0.43 3.92 7.61
C LEU A 175 0.01 5.35 7.28
N LEU A 176 1.20 5.76 7.73
CA LEU A 176 1.80 7.05 7.36
C LEU A 176 2.15 7.11 5.86
N ALA A 177 2.56 5.99 5.27
CA ALA A 177 2.83 5.90 3.85
C ALA A 177 1.53 6.05 3.03
N ILE A 178 0.46 5.39 3.44
CA ILE A 178 -0.89 5.52 2.85
C ILE A 178 -1.40 6.95 3.01
N SER A 179 -1.33 7.55 4.20
CA SER A 179 -1.82 8.92 4.43
C SER A 179 -1.09 9.93 3.54
N ASN A 180 0.22 9.76 3.34
CA ASN A 180 1.01 10.59 2.44
C ASN A 180 0.63 10.38 0.96
N GLY A 181 0.38 9.13 0.55
CA GLY A 181 -0.08 8.82 -0.80
C GLY A 181 -1.46 9.41 -1.10
N ILE A 182 -2.41 9.30 -0.17
CA ILE A 182 -3.74 9.90 -0.28
C ILE A 182 -3.63 11.43 -0.34
N THR A 183 -2.83 12.04 0.54
CA THR A 183 -2.61 13.49 0.54
C THR A 183 -2.11 13.96 -0.84
N GLN A 184 -1.17 13.23 -1.45
CA GLN A 184 -0.67 13.55 -2.79
C GLN A 184 -1.76 13.45 -3.86
N LEU A 185 -2.61 12.42 -3.81
CA LEU A 185 -3.75 12.29 -4.73
C LEU A 185 -4.74 13.45 -4.57
N CYS A 186 -5.09 13.80 -3.32
CA CYS A 186 -5.98 14.92 -3.04
C CYS A 186 -5.40 16.25 -3.52
N THR A 187 -4.13 16.54 -3.24
CA THR A 187 -3.46 17.75 -3.73
C THR A 187 -3.50 17.82 -5.25
N ARG A 188 -3.22 16.72 -5.96
CA ARG A 188 -3.31 16.68 -7.43
C ARG A 188 -4.73 16.93 -7.94
N SER A 189 -5.75 16.37 -7.27
CA SER A 189 -7.15 16.58 -7.66
C SER A 189 -7.58 18.04 -7.49
N ILE A 190 -7.10 18.73 -6.46
CA ILE A 190 -7.44 20.13 -6.17
C ILE A 190 -6.73 21.09 -7.12
N TYR A 191 -5.45 20.84 -7.40
CA TYR A 191 -4.67 21.72 -8.28
C TYR A 191 -4.98 21.56 -9.76
N GLY A 192 -5.91 20.66 -10.13
CA GLY A 192 -6.53 20.57 -11.45
C GLY A 192 -5.50 20.34 -12.55
N ASP A 193 -5.40 19.10 -13.02
CA ASP A 193 -4.48 18.66 -14.07
C ASP A 193 -4.23 19.76 -15.12
N SER A 194 -3.07 20.43 -15.01
CA SER A 194 -2.68 21.49 -15.94
C SER A 194 -2.63 20.96 -17.37
N ASP A 195 -2.47 19.64 -17.51
CA ASP A 195 -2.47 18.93 -18.79
C ASP A 195 -3.90 18.80 -19.36
N ASP A 196 -4.96 18.71 -18.54
CA ASP A 196 -6.36 18.80 -19.01
C ASP A 196 -6.72 20.23 -19.42
N GLU A 197 -6.22 21.23 -18.71
CA GLU A 197 -6.31 22.64 -19.10
C GLU A 197 -5.57 22.89 -20.43
N ASP A 198 -4.37 22.34 -20.59
CA ASP A 198 -3.58 22.46 -21.81
C ASP A 198 -4.17 21.65 -22.98
N GLU A 199 -4.76 20.49 -22.73
CA GLU A 199 -5.48 19.72 -23.75
C GLU A 199 -6.79 20.41 -24.14
N ARG A 200 -7.54 20.96 -23.18
CA ARG A 200 -8.70 21.84 -23.46
C ARG A 200 -8.25 23.09 -24.24
N ARG A 201 -7.11 23.69 -23.91
CA ARG A 201 -6.52 24.81 -24.66
C ARG A 201 -6.10 24.38 -26.07
N ARG A 202 -5.53 23.19 -26.25
CA ARG A 202 -5.19 22.64 -27.57
C ARG A 202 -6.46 22.41 -28.40
N ARG A 203 -7.52 21.84 -27.82
CA ARG A 203 -8.84 21.70 -28.48
C ARG A 203 -9.48 23.05 -28.82
N ARG A 204 -9.28 24.08 -27.99
CA ARG A 204 -9.69 25.47 -28.32
C ARG A 204 -8.86 26.09 -29.44
N LYS A 205 -7.56 25.75 -29.56
CA LYS A 205 -6.68 26.22 -30.66
C LYS A 205 -6.91 25.50 -31.99
N SER A 206 -7.43 24.27 -31.97
CA SER A 206 -7.88 23.59 -33.19
C SER A 206 -9.28 24.01 -33.64
N GLY A 207 -9.84 25.07 -33.05
CA GLY A 207 -11.04 25.71 -33.57
C GLY A 207 -10.83 26.01 -35.05
N ILE A 208 -11.65 25.36 -35.88
CA ILE A 208 -11.84 25.65 -37.30
C ILE A 208 -11.77 27.17 -37.45
N ARG A 209 -10.79 27.66 -38.22
CA ARG A 209 -10.80 29.06 -38.64
C ARG A 209 -12.12 29.28 -39.36
N LEU A 210 -12.92 30.24 -38.86
CA LEU A 210 -14.17 30.63 -39.52
C LEU A 210 -13.94 31.06 -40.98
N ASP A 211 -12.69 31.38 -41.32
CA ASP A 211 -12.26 31.80 -42.66
C ASP A 211 -12.12 30.65 -43.66
N ASP A 212 -12.14 29.37 -43.21
CA ASP A 212 -12.20 28.18 -44.08
C ASP A 212 -13.63 27.65 -44.30
N MET A 213 -14.65 28.35 -43.78
CA MET A 213 -16.04 28.13 -44.23
C MET A 213 -16.23 28.76 -45.61
N SER A 214 -15.72 28.08 -46.64
CA SER A 214 -16.12 28.35 -48.01
C SER A 214 -17.63 28.05 -48.13
N PRO A 215 -18.44 28.97 -48.69
CA PRO A 215 -19.90 28.84 -48.78
C PRO A 215 -20.41 27.66 -49.62
N ASP A 216 -19.52 26.90 -50.27
CA ASP A 216 -19.90 25.86 -51.22
C ASP A 216 -19.87 24.43 -50.66
N THR A 217 -19.65 24.24 -49.35
CA THR A 217 -19.69 22.89 -48.77
C THR A 217 -21.11 22.57 -48.28
N PRO A 218 -21.87 21.68 -48.94
CA PRO A 218 -23.23 21.34 -48.50
C PRO A 218 -23.18 20.62 -47.16
N THR A 219 -23.47 21.36 -46.09
CA THR A 219 -23.76 20.79 -44.79
C THR A 219 -25.01 19.93 -44.92
N THR A 220 -24.81 18.61 -44.96
CA THR A 220 -25.89 17.62 -44.87
C THR A 220 -26.37 17.58 -43.43
N ALA A 221 -27.13 18.60 -43.03
CA ALA A 221 -27.95 18.60 -41.82
C ALA A 221 -29.39 18.25 -42.22
N GLY A 222 -29.56 17.00 -42.66
CA GLY A 222 -30.88 16.39 -42.82
C GLY A 222 -31.36 15.86 -41.48
N SER A 223 -32.04 16.69 -40.69
CA SER A 223 -32.99 16.24 -39.68
C SER A 223 -34.31 16.96 -39.90
N THR A 224 -34.95 16.60 -40.99
CA THR A 224 -36.34 16.92 -41.28
C THR A 224 -37.24 16.20 -40.28
N ASN A 225 -37.75 16.95 -39.29
CA ASN A 225 -38.97 16.59 -38.59
C ASN A 225 -40.13 16.71 -39.58
N ASN A 226 -40.54 15.58 -40.13
CA ASN A 226 -41.64 15.48 -41.07
C ASN A 226 -42.96 15.59 -40.29
N PHE A 227 -43.64 16.72 -40.46
CA PHE A 227 -45.04 16.91 -40.11
C PHE A 227 -45.88 16.16 -41.16
N GLY A 228 -46.74 15.25 -40.71
CA GLY A 228 -47.64 14.48 -41.58
C GLY A 228 -48.92 14.08 -40.85
N ASP A 229 -49.97 14.81 -41.21
CA ASP A 229 -51.41 14.60 -40.97
C ASP A 229 -51.89 13.20 -40.56
N HIS A 230 -52.70 13.14 -39.50
CA HIS A 230 -53.80 12.18 -39.39
C HIS A 230 -55.01 12.78 -38.64
N LYS A 231 -56.05 13.07 -39.45
CA LYS A 231 -57.50 12.87 -39.25
C LYS A 231 -58.13 13.15 -37.86
N LEU A 232 -58.94 14.22 -37.86
CA LEU A 232 -60.34 14.32 -37.36
C LEU A 232 -60.88 13.13 -36.55
N TYR A 233 -61.13 13.36 -35.25
CA TYR A 233 -62.37 12.99 -34.57
C TYR A 233 -62.68 14.01 -33.47
N ALA A 234 -63.95 14.40 -33.40
CA ALA A 234 -64.52 15.34 -32.45
C ALA A 234 -64.52 14.80 -31.01
N GLY A 235 -64.32 15.67 -30.04
CA GLY A 235 -64.49 15.37 -28.62
C GLY A 235 -64.28 16.61 -27.76
N ASP A 236 -65.37 17.06 -27.13
CA ASP A 236 -65.50 18.19 -26.22
C ASP A 236 -64.49 18.24 -25.07
N GLY A 237 -64.24 19.47 -24.58
CA GLY A 237 -64.24 19.71 -23.13
C GLY A 237 -62.95 20.25 -22.49
N HIS A 238 -63.03 21.55 -22.16
CA HIS A 238 -62.47 22.22 -20.97
C HIS A 238 -61.00 22.72 -20.89
N SER A 239 -60.95 23.99 -20.50
CA SER A 239 -59.86 24.90 -20.12
C SER A 239 -58.93 24.42 -18.99
N MET A 240 -57.66 24.88 -18.97
CA MET A 240 -57.15 25.90 -18.00
C MET A 240 -55.63 26.17 -18.13
N TYR A 241 -55.28 27.47 -18.09
CA TYR A 241 -54.10 28.16 -17.54
C TYR A 241 -52.78 27.43 -17.20
N SER A 242 -51.64 28.02 -17.63
CA SER A 242 -50.59 28.66 -16.76
C SER A 242 -49.27 28.85 -17.55
N LYS A 243 -48.85 30.08 -17.90
CA LYS A 243 -47.92 31.00 -17.19
C LYS A 243 -46.43 30.57 -17.13
N ASN A 244 -45.63 31.21 -18.00
CA ASN A 244 -44.45 32.07 -17.72
C ASN A 244 -43.38 31.61 -16.69
N ASN A 245 -42.11 31.52 -17.12
CA ASN A 245 -41.01 32.44 -16.71
C ASN A 245 -39.59 31.99 -17.13
N ASN A 246 -38.94 32.86 -17.90
CA ASN A 246 -37.57 33.39 -17.80
C ASN A 246 -36.35 32.53 -17.41
N SER A 247 -35.51 32.29 -18.42
CA SER A 247 -34.12 32.77 -18.54
C SER A 247 -33.34 33.13 -17.26
N GLN A 248 -32.40 32.25 -16.90
CA GLN A 248 -31.36 32.50 -15.91
C GLN A 248 -30.11 31.67 -16.25
N TYR A 249 -29.24 32.13 -17.15
CA TYR A 249 -27.82 31.71 -17.23
C TYR A 249 -27.03 32.63 -18.18
N ASP A 250 -26.76 33.87 -17.75
CA ASP A 250 -25.74 34.73 -18.37
C ASP A 250 -25.01 35.48 -17.24
N ASN A 251 -23.93 34.90 -16.71
CA ASN A 251 -22.96 35.66 -15.91
C ASN A 251 -21.61 34.95 -15.77
N TYR A 252 -20.79 34.97 -16.81
CA TYR A 252 -19.36 34.63 -16.73
C TYR A 252 -18.52 35.45 -17.72
N GLU A 253 -18.73 36.77 -17.77
CA GLU A 253 -17.83 37.72 -18.45
C GLU A 253 -17.48 38.90 -17.53
N GLY A 254 -16.60 38.65 -16.55
CA GLY A 254 -16.22 39.67 -15.56
C GLY A 254 -14.75 39.75 -15.15
N TYR A 255 -13.85 38.91 -15.69
CA TYR A 255 -12.45 38.86 -15.21
C TYR A 255 -11.39 38.89 -16.32
N ARG A 256 -11.66 39.58 -17.43
CA ARG A 256 -10.70 39.66 -18.54
C ARG A 256 -10.47 41.06 -19.10
N GLN A 257 -10.28 42.04 -18.22
CA GLN A 257 -9.69 43.33 -18.57
C GLN A 257 -9.00 43.86 -17.31
N ASN A 258 -7.66 43.74 -17.23
CA ASN A 258 -6.74 44.59 -16.44
C ASN A 258 -5.32 43.99 -16.40
N ASN A 259 -4.71 43.73 -17.56
CA ASN A 259 -3.25 43.57 -17.65
C ASN A 259 -2.77 43.82 -19.08
N ALA A 260 -2.80 45.09 -19.47
CA ALA A 260 -2.12 45.57 -20.67
C ALA A 260 -1.79 47.07 -20.49
N GLN A 261 -0.85 47.38 -19.60
CA GLN A 261 -0.17 48.68 -19.56
C GLN A 261 1.17 48.50 -18.83
N GLY A 262 2.28 48.69 -19.54
CA GLY A 262 3.61 48.70 -18.93
C GLY A 262 4.74 48.22 -19.84
N TYR A 263 4.92 48.82 -21.01
CA TYR A 263 6.20 48.83 -21.71
C TYR A 263 6.67 50.28 -21.79
N GLY A 264 7.89 50.55 -21.31
CA GLY A 264 8.50 51.88 -21.32
C GLY A 264 9.90 51.88 -20.68
N ASP A 265 10.89 51.58 -21.51
CA ASP A 265 12.33 51.90 -21.51
C ASP A 265 12.96 52.67 -20.32
N ASN A 266 14.12 52.21 -19.83
CA ASN A 266 15.43 52.85 -20.09
C ASN A 266 16.63 52.24 -19.32
N TYR A 267 17.67 51.94 -20.11
CA TYR A 267 19.13 52.13 -19.91
C TYR A 267 19.72 52.45 -18.52
N ASN A 268 20.77 51.72 -18.10
CA ASN A 268 22.14 52.24 -17.78
C ASN A 268 23.08 51.14 -17.20
N PRO A 269 24.20 50.77 -17.87
CA PRO A 269 25.28 50.02 -17.22
C PRO A 269 26.50 50.92 -16.99
N GLY A 270 26.80 51.23 -15.72
CA GLY A 270 28.00 51.98 -15.38
C GLY A 270 28.35 52.00 -13.89
N LYS A 271 29.54 51.44 -13.60
CA LYS A 271 30.58 51.91 -12.66
C LYS A 271 30.57 51.50 -11.16
N TYR A 272 31.68 50.84 -10.82
CA TYR A 272 32.54 50.89 -9.61
C TYR A 272 31.89 50.91 -8.22
N TYR A 273 32.16 49.88 -7.40
CA TYR A 273 33.23 49.84 -6.39
C TYR A 273 33.57 48.38 -6.05
#